data_AF-A0A6V7IBI6-F1
#
_entry.id   AF-A0A6V7IBI6-F1
#
_cell.length_a   1.000
_cell.length_b   1.000
_cell.length_c   1.000
_cell.angle_alpha   90.00
_cell.angle_beta   90.00
_cell.angle_gamma   90.00
#
_symmetry.space_group_name_H-M   'P 1'
#
loop_
_entity.id
_entity.type
_entity.pdbx_description
1 polymer ?
#
loop_
_entity_poly.entity_id
_entity_poly.type
_entity_poly.pdbx_seq_one_letter_code
_entity_poly.pdbx_strand_id
1 'polypeptide(L)' 'VTEEEIMALVSSRLHDRMRLRGGVCFLDTMPRTASGKIAKKELRAIARNLSMKS' A
#
# COMPACT_ATOMS: atom_id res chain seq x y z
N VAL A 1 -14.84 -1.10 2.50
CA VAL A 1 -13.78 -0.38 1.79
C VAL A 1 -13.12 -1.36 0.84
N THR A 2 -13.18 -1.11 -0.46
CA THR A 2 -12.52 -1.96 -1.47
C THR A 2 -11.27 -1.29 -2.02
N GLU A 3 -10.45 -2.03 -2.76
CA GLU A 3 -9.25 -1.50 -3.42
C GLU A 3 -9.62 -0.44 -4.48
N GLU A 4 -10.64 -0.71 -5.29
CA GLU A 4 -11.10 0.18 -6.36
C GLU A 4 -11.63 1.50 -5.81
N GLU A 5 -12.37 1.44 -4.71
CA GLU A 5 -12.90 2.61 -4.01
C GLU A 5 -11.76 3.57 -3.61
N ILE A 6 -10.69 3.04 -3.02
CA ILE A 6 -9.53 3.83 -2.61
C ILE A 6 -8.77 4.37 -3.83
N MET A 7 -8.58 3.57 -4.88
CA MET A 7 -7.90 4.03 -6.09
C MET A 7 -8.68 5.13 -6.82
N ALA A 8 -10.01 5.02 -6.89
CA ALA A 8 -10.88 6.04 -7.47
C ALA A 8 -10.86 7.34 -6.63
N LEU A 9 -10.90 7.20 -5.30
CA LEU A 9 -10.79 8.33 -4.38
C LEU A 9 -9.47 9.10 -4.57
N VAL A 10 -8.35 8.39 -4.68
CA VAL A 10 -7.04 9.01 -4.90
C VAL A 10 -6.97 9.66 -6.27
N SER A 11 -7.47 8.99 -7.32
CA SER A 11 -7.43 9.52 -8.69
C SER A 11 -8.33 10.75 -8.88
N SER A 12 -9.43 10.85 -8.13
CA SER A 12 -10.34 12.01 -8.20
C SER A 12 -9.81 13.24 -7.47
N ARG A 13 -8.92 13.08 -6.47
CA ARG A 13 -8.45 14.18 -5.62
C ARG A 13 -7.00 14.59 -5.87
N LEU A 14 -6.17 13.69 -6.39
CA LEU A 14 -4.74 13.91 -6.57
C LEU A 14 -4.35 13.87 -8.05
N HIS A 15 -3.26 14.57 -8.38
CA HIS A 15 -2.66 14.55 -9.72
C HIS A 15 -2.21 13.14 -10.13
N ASP A 16 -2.15 12.88 -11.44
CA ASP A 16 -1.84 11.56 -12.01
C ASP A 16 -0.54 10.92 -11.46
N ARG A 17 0.49 11.73 -11.18
CA ARG A 17 1.76 11.24 -10.61
C ARG A 17 1.62 10.54 -9.24
N MET A 18 0.53 10.79 -8.52
CA MET A 18 0.25 10.22 -7.19
C MET A 18 -0.70 9.02 -7.24
N ARG A 19 -1.10 8.56 -8.43
CA ARG A 19 -1.98 7.39 -8.56
C ARG A 19 -1.30 6.12 -8.04
N LEU A 20 -2.10 5.27 -7.39
CA LEU A 20 -1.66 4.01 -6.80
C LEU A 20 -1.56 2.89 -7.85
N ARG A 21 -0.62 3.04 -8.80
CA ARG A 21 -0.44 2.10 -9.92
C ARG A 21 -0.05 0.67 -9.50
N GLY A 22 0.49 0.54 -8.29
CA GLY A 22 0.83 -0.77 -7.69
C GLY A 22 -0.34 -1.44 -6.96
N GLY A 23 -1.56 -0.88 -7.06
CA GLY A 23 -2.73 -1.38 -6.36
C GLY A 23 -2.77 -1.01 -4.88
N VAL A 24 -3.72 -1.62 -4.17
CA VAL A 24 -3.95 -1.46 -2.73
C VAL A 24 -4.08 -2.85 -2.11
N CYS A 25 -3.33 -3.10 -1.04
CA CYS A 25 -3.52 -4.30 -0.22
C CYS A 25 -3.91 -3.90 1.20
N PHE A 26 -4.79 -4.69 1.81
CA PHE A 26 -5.17 -4.52 3.21
C PHE A 26 -4.32 -5.48 4.06
N LEU A 27 -3.77 -4.94 5.14
CA LEU A 27 -2.98 -5.68 6.11
C LEU A 27 -3.70 -5.66 7.45
N ASP A 28 -3.69 -6.77 8.17
CA ASP A 28 -4.31 -6.86 9.51
C ASP A 28 -3.59 -5.98 10.53
N THR A 29 -2.27 -5.86 10.40
CA THR A 29 -1.44 -5.07 11.31
C THR A 29 -0.38 -4.30 10.56
N MET A 30 -0.17 -3.03 10.95
CA MET A 30 0.90 -2.20 10.39
C MET A 30 2.26 -2.60 10.99
N PRO A 31 3.24 -3.05 10.19
CA PRO A 31 4.56 -3.40 10.68
C PRO A 31 5.28 -2.18 11.27
N ARG A 32 5.79 -2.33 12.49
CA ARG A 32 6.51 -1.26 13.20
C ARG A 32 7.85 -1.75 13.72
N THR A 33 8.83 -0.83 13.77
CA THR A 33 10.13 -1.08 14.38
C THR A 33 9.99 -1.20 15.90
N ALA A 34 11.03 -1.70 16.57
CA ALA A 34 11.08 -1.75 18.04
C ALA A 34 10.84 -0.37 18.71
N SER A 35 11.14 0.72 18.01
CA SER A 35 10.87 2.10 18.43
C SER A 35 9.49 2.64 18.05
N GLY A 36 8.62 1.84 17.45
CA GLY A 36 7.25 2.21 17.07
C GLY A 36 7.12 3.00 15.76
N LYS A 37 8.20 3.19 14.99
CA LYS A 37 8.15 3.81 13.65
C LYS A 37 7.64 2.79 12.61
N ILE A 38 7.10 3.27 11.48
CA ILE A 38 6.67 2.38 10.40
C ILE A 38 7.88 1.64 9.81
N ALA A 39 7.82 0.30 9.77
CA ALA A 39 8.87 -0.53 9.22
C ALA A 39 8.81 -0.58 7.68
N LYS A 40 9.27 0.50 7.02
CA LYS A 40 9.22 0.65 5.55
C LYS A 40 9.90 -0.49 4.79
N LYS A 41 10.98 -1.07 5.34
CA LYS A 41 11.71 -2.19 4.72
C LYS A 41 10.84 -3.44 4.63
N GLU A 42 10.11 -3.76 5.70
CA GLU A 42 9.21 -4.90 5.76
C GLU A 42 8.01 -4.71 4.85
N LEU A 43 7.39 -3.52 4.88
CA LEU A 43 6.29 -3.19 3.96
C LEU A 43 6.68 -3.34 2.48
N ARG A 44 7.90 -2.92 2.09
CA ARG A 44 8.42 -3.14 0.73
C ARG A 44 8.65 -4.60 0.41
N ALA A 45 9.03 -5.43 1.38
CA ALA A 45 9.16 -6.87 1.19
C ALA A 45 7.79 -7.54 1.02
N ILE A 46 6.82 -7.17 1.85
CA ILE A 46 5.43 -7.64 1.75
C ILE A 46 4.85 -7.29 0.37
N ALA A 47 4.95 -6.03 -0.06
CA ALA A 47 4.45 -5.60 -1.36
C ALA A 47 5.08 -6.38 -2.53
N ARG A 48 6.40 -6.61 -2.49
CA ARG A 48 7.10 -7.41 -3.51
C ARG A 48 6.64 -8.87 -3.50
N ASN A 49 6.53 -9.49 -2.33
CA ASN A 49 6.08 -10.87 -2.21
C ASN A 49 4.65 -11.05 -2.72
N LEU A 50 3.77 -10.08 -2.50
CA LEU A 50 2.41 -10.08 -3.06
C LEU A 50 2.43 -9.98 -4.59
N SER A 51 3.28 -9.11 -5.16
CA SER A 51 3.41 -8.99 -6.63
C SER A 51 4.00 -10.21 -7.33
N MET A 52 4.79 -11.03 -6.62
CA MET A 52 5.44 -12.22 -7.18
C MET A 52 4.59 -13.49 -7.09
N LYS A 53 3.47 -13.46 -6.35
CA LYS A 53 2.59 -14.62 -6.13
C LYS A 53 1.47 -14.76 -7.17
N SER A 54 1.55 -14.01 -8.28
CA SER A 54 0.57 -14.03 -9.38
C SER A 54 0.82 -15.12 -10.40
#